data_AF-A0A7W1SA41-F1
#
_entry.id   AF-A0A7W1SA41-F1
#
_cell.length_a   1.000
_cell.length_b   1.000
_cell.length_c   1.000
_cell.angle_alpha   90.00
_cell.angle_beta   90.00
_cell.angle_gamma   90.00
#
_symmetry.space_group_name_H-M   'P 1'
#
loop_
_entity.id
_entity.type
_entity.pdbx_description
1 polymer ?
#
loop_
_entity_poly.entity_id
_entity_poly.type
_entity_poly.pdbx_seq_one_letter_code
_entity_poly.pdbx_strand_id
1 'polypeptide(L)' 'MDNIIQSKQLQIERKHFQLELRENERGKFLRITEEAHGRRNTIIVPSTGIEEFTAAIGEAVSASTATSVQTSS' A
#
# COMPACT_ATOMS: atom_id res chain seq x y z
N MET A 1 17.92 -15.03 3.18
CA MET A 1 16.78 -14.99 2.23
C MET A 1 15.56 -14.63 3.06
N ASP A 2 14.78 -13.62 2.67
CA ASP A 2 13.54 -13.26 3.35
C ASP A 2 12.39 -14.17 2.91
N ASN A 3 11.56 -14.58 3.87
CA ASN A 3 10.42 -15.47 3.63
C ASN A 3 9.17 -14.67 3.30
N ILE A 4 8.36 -15.13 2.35
CA ILE A 4 7.05 -14.53 2.06
C ILE A 4 6.01 -15.20 2.96
N ILE A 5 5.38 -14.42 3.83
CA ILE A 5 4.27 -14.87 4.67
C ILE A 5 2.96 -14.80 3.89
N GLN A 6 2.74 -13.67 3.21
CA GLN A 6 1.52 -13.42 2.44
C GLN A 6 1.85 -12.59 1.21
N SER A 7 1.15 -12.84 0.10
CA SER A 7 1.29 -12.07 -1.14
C SER A 7 -0.06 -11.80 -1.78
N LYS A 8 -0.23 -10.59 -2.32
CA LYS A 8 -1.38 -10.20 -3.11
C LYS A 8 -0.92 -9.40 -4.32
N GLN A 9 -1.49 -9.72 -5.48
CA GLN A 9 -1.30 -8.96 -6.70
C GLN A 9 -2.59 -8.26 -7.07
N LEU A 10 -2.46 -7.04 -7.59
CA LEU A 10 -3.56 -6.19 -8.02
C LEU A 10 -3.14 -5.53 -9.34
N GLN A 11 -4.02 -5.54 -10.33
CA GLN A 11 -3.86 -4.73 -11.53
C GLN A 11 -4.90 -3.63 -11.53
N ILE A 12 -4.44 -2.38 -11.62
CA ILE A 12 -5.30 -1.21 -11.69
C ILE A 12 -4.87 -0.43 -12.92
N GLU A 13 -5.74 -0.38 -13.93
CA GLU A 13 -5.42 0.13 -15.26
C GLU A 13 -4.14 -0.53 -15.84
N ARG A 14 -3.12 0.28 -16.10
CA ARG A 14 -1.79 -0.11 -16.63
C ARG A 14 -0.76 -0.38 -15.54
N LYS A 15 -1.14 -0.28 -14.27
CA LYS A 15 -0.24 -0.46 -13.11
C LYS A 15 -0.44 -1.84 -12.51
N HIS A 16 0.65 -2.54 -12.23
CA HIS A 16 0.67 -3.79 -11.50
C HIS A 16 1.25 -3.55 -10.11
N PHE A 17 0.49 -3.93 -9.08
CA PHE A 17 0.92 -3.84 -7.69
C PHE A 17 1.12 -5.23 -7.12
N GLN A 18 2.22 -5.40 -6.40
CA GLN A 18 2.52 -6.61 -5.63
C GLN A 18 2.77 -6.21 -4.18
N LEU A 19 1.91 -6.68 -3.29
CA LEU A 19 1.96 -6.44 -1.86
C LEU A 19 2.37 -7.73 -1.18
N GLU A 20 3.49 -7.71 -0.46
CA GLU A 20 4.05 -8.89 0.18
C GLU A 20 4.38 -8.62 1.64
N LEU A 21 3.76 -9.35 2.55
CA LEU A 21 4.23 -9.41 3.93
C LEU A 21 5.37 -10.43 4.00
N ARG A 22 6.55 -9.96 4.38
CA ARG A 22 7.78 -10.74 4.43
C ARG A 22 8.39 -10.72 5.83
N GLU A 23 9.25 -11.70 6.10
CA GLU A 23 9.98 -11.83 7.36
C GLU A 23 11.44 -12.17 7.10
N ASN A 24 12.33 -11.51 7.85
CA ASN A 24 13.76 -11.82 7.91
C ASN A 24 14.24 -11.80 9.36
N GLU A 25 15.55 -11.95 9.57
CA GLU A 25 16.17 -11.96 10.92
C GLU A 25 15.92 -10.68 11.73
N ARG A 26 15.58 -9.56 11.06
CA ARG A 26 15.27 -8.27 11.70
C ARG A 26 13.78 -8.10 11.99
N GLY A 27 12.94 -9.06 11.60
CA GLY A 27 11.50 -9.07 11.82
C GLY A 27 10.68 -8.97 10.53
N LYS A 28 9.40 -8.61 10.70
CA LYS A 28 8.40 -8.57 9.62
C LYS A 28 8.31 -7.19 8.98
N PHE A 29 8.00 -7.15 7.69
CA PHE A 29 7.76 -5.92 6.94
C PHE A 29 6.84 -6.17 5.74
N LEU A 30 6.09 -5.13 5.36
CA LEU A 30 5.29 -5.12 4.14
C LEU A 30 6.11 -4.49 3.01
N ARG A 31 6.26 -5.20 1.90
CA ARG A 31 6.87 -4.70 0.67
C ARG A 31 5.78 -4.44 -0.35
N ILE A 32 5.69 -3.20 -0.84
CA ILE A 32 4.75 -2.81 -1.90
C ILE A 32 5.57 -2.46 -3.12
N THR A 33 5.37 -3.21 -4.20
CA THR A 33 5.98 -2.95 -5.51
C THR A 33 4.93 -2.43 -6.45
N GLU A 34 5.21 -1.35 -7.16
CA GLU A 34 4.44 -0.84 -8.29
C GLU A 34 5.27 -1.04 -9.57
N GLU A 35 4.64 -1.58 -10.61
CA GLU A 35 5.21 -1.65 -11.95
C GLU A 35 4.28 -0.97 -12.96
N ALA A 36 4.82 -0.01 -13.72
CA ALA A 36 4.09 0.73 -14.75
C ALA A 36 5.05 1.21 -15.84
N HIS A 37 4.71 1.00 -17.11
CA HIS A 37 5.53 1.42 -18.27
C HIS A 37 6.99 0.94 -18.21
N GLY A 38 7.20 -0.29 -17.74
CA GLY A 38 8.53 -0.86 -17.54
C GLY A 38 9.35 -0.22 -16.42
N ARG A 39 8.77 0.69 -15.63
CA ARG A 39 9.38 1.23 -14.40
C ARG A 39 8.85 0.50 -13.19
N ARG A 40 9.74 0.18 -12.26
CA ARG A 40 9.42 -0.52 -11.02
C ARG A 40 9.82 0.34 -9.82
N ASN A 41 8.83 0.67 -8.99
CA ASN A 41 9.01 1.35 -7.72
C ASN A 41 8.75 0.37 -6.57
N THR A 42 9.45 0.50 -5.46
CA THR A 42 9.24 -0.35 -4.29
C THR A 42 9.40 0.45 -3.02
N ILE A 43 8.45 0.27 -2.11
CA ILE A 43 8.54 0.80 -0.74
C ILE A 43 8.46 -0.35 0.26
N ILE A 44 9.02 -0.11 1.44
CA ILE A 44 9.02 -1.06 2.56
C ILE A 44 8.44 -0.34 3.77
N VAL A 45 7.42 -0.96 4.37
CA VAL A 45 6.80 -0.52 5.62
C VAL A 45 7.17 -1.54 6.71
N PRO A 46 7.93 -1.16 7.74
CA PRO A 46 8.20 -2.04 8.87
C PRO A 46 6.90 -2.48 9.55
N SER A 47 6.84 -3.71 10.07
CA SER A 47 5.64 -4.23 10.74
C SER A 47 5.13 -3.34 11.88
N THR A 48 6.04 -2.65 12.57
CA THR A 48 5.72 -1.70 13.65
C THR A 48 4.90 -0.50 13.21
N GLY A 49 4.88 -0.17 11.91
CA GLY A 49 4.15 0.98 11.36
C GLY A 49 3.00 0.60 10.42
N ILE A 50 2.68 -0.69 10.27
CA ILE A 50 1.64 -1.13 9.32
C ILE A 50 0.25 -0.62 9.73
N GLU A 51 -0.07 -0.62 11.02
CA GLU A 51 -1.38 -0.16 11.51
C GLU A 51 -1.58 1.33 11.24
N GLU A 52 -0.60 2.17 11.59
CA GLU A 52 -0.63 3.60 11.31
C GLU A 52 -0.68 3.90 9.80
N PHE A 53 0.13 3.19 9.01
CA PHE A 53 0.12 3.31 7.55
C PHE A 53 -1.25 2.96 6.95
N THR A 54 -1.91 1.91 7.45
CA THR A 54 -3.23 1.49 6.98
C THR A 54 -4.32 2.48 7.40
N ALA A 55 -4.25 3.00 8.63
CA ALA A 55 -5.15 4.03 9.12
C ALA A 55 -5.05 5.30 8.25
N ALA A 56 -3.83 5.75 7.95
CA ALA A 56 -3.60 6.92 7.11
C ALA A 56 -4.17 6.76 5.68
N ILE A 57 -4.08 5.55 5.10
CA ILE A 57 -4.75 5.25 3.82
C ILE A 57 -6.27 5.35 3.97
N GLY A 58 -6.84 4.78 5.03
CA GLY A 58 -8.27 4.84 5.32
C GLY A 58 -8.78 6.28 5.44
N GLU A 59 -8.08 7.11 6.21
CA GLU A 59 -8.39 8.54 6.38
C GLU A 59 -8.33 9.30 5.05
N ALA A 60 -7.29 9.07 4.24
CA ALA A 60 -7.16 9.70 2.92
C ALA A 60 -8.30 9.31 1.97
N VAL A 61 -8.74 8.05 2.02
CA VAL A 61 -9.88 7.57 1.22
C VAL A 61 -11.18 8.22 1.71
N SER A 62 -11.42 8.26 3.02
CA SER A 62 -12.61 8.91 3.58
C SER A 62 -12.69 10.39 3.19
N ALA A 63 -11.56 11.12 3.23
CA ALA A 63 -11.48 12.50 2.77
C ALA A 63 -11.81 12.64 1.28
N SER A 64 -11.37 11.69 0.43
CA SER A 64 -11.68 11.71 -1.01
C SER A 64 -13.18 11.54 -1.31
N THR A 65 -13.92 10.84 -0.45
CA THR A 65 -15.37 10.63 -0.59
C THR A 65 -16.23 11.75 0.00
N ALA A 66 -15.64 12.62 0.83
CA ALA A 66 -16.37 13.70 1.52
C ALA A 66 -16.50 15.01 0.70
N THR A 67 -16.07 15.04 -0.56
CA THR A 67 -16.21 16.21 -1.44
C THR A 67 -17.50 16.14 -2.25
N SER A 68 -18.63 16.36 -1.60
CA SER A 68 -19.83 16.90 -2.24
C SER A 68 -20.70 17.57 -1.17
N VAL A 69 -21.31 18.70 -1.55
CA VAL A 69 -22.16 19.59 -0.74
C VAL A 69 -21.44 20.72 0.03
N GLN A 70 -20.97 21.71 -0.73
CA GLN A 70 -21.28 23.11 -0.40
C GLN A 70 -21.85 23.79 -1.65
N THR A 71 -23.17 23.69 -1.81
CA THR A 71 -23.95 24.57 -2.70
C THR A 71 -24.45 25.73 -1.86
N SER A 72 -23.99 26.92 -2.22
CA SER A 72 -24.58 28.25 -2.08
C SER A 72 -25.76 28.45 -1.11
N SER A 73 -25.59 29.36 -0.16
CA SER A 73 -26.61 30.33 0.25
C SER A 73 -25.94 31.62 0.70
#